data_AF-A0A967L272-F1
#
_entry.id   AF-A0A967L272-F1
#
_cell.length_a   1.000
_cell.length_b   1.000
_cell.length_c   1.000
_cell.angle_alpha   90.00
_cell.angle_beta   90.00
_cell.angle_gamma   90.00
#
_symmetry.space_group_name_H-M   'P 1'
#
loop_
_entity.id
_entity.type
_entity.pdbx_description
1 polymer ?
#
loop_
_entity_poly.entity_id
_entity_poly.type
_entity_poly.pdbx_seq_one_letter_code
_entity_poly.pdbx_strand_id
1 'polypeptide(L)'
;MASHERPDDFESRREHLRELSDDQLHARFWDLVHQIVAPLIEEARTHTTPSIERSVLLRMGLSSIEAKGLVDGFAARGLLGHGTGRLLLELAEAKGITVREAAQALLDGRYWQDLEP
;
A
#
# COMPACT_ATOMS: atom_id res chain seq x y z
N MET A 1 -29.62 22.19 -10.12
CA MET A 1 -29.97 20.84 -9.65
C MET A 1 -30.55 21.00 -8.26
N ALA A 2 -31.84 20.71 -8.07
CA ALA A 2 -32.44 20.76 -6.75
C ALA A 2 -31.86 19.61 -5.92
N SER A 3 -31.20 19.94 -4.81
CA SER A 3 -30.85 18.96 -3.79
C SER A 3 -32.16 18.44 -3.22
N HIS A 4 -32.43 17.15 -3.37
CA HIS A 4 -33.54 16.51 -2.68
C HIS A 4 -33.22 16.54 -1.18
N GLU A 5 -34.06 17.23 -0.41
CA GLU A 5 -33.93 17.30 1.03
C GLU A 5 -34.29 15.92 1.62
N ARG A 6 -33.38 15.37 2.43
CA ARG A 6 -33.61 14.11 3.11
C ARG A 6 -34.65 14.35 4.22
N PRO A 7 -35.71 13.54 4.33
CA PRO A 7 -36.65 13.65 5.44
C PRO A 7 -35.92 13.41 6.77
N ASP A 8 -36.20 14.26 7.76
CA ASP A 8 -35.67 14.12 9.11
C ASP A 8 -36.32 12.93 9.82
N ASP A 9 -35.53 11.88 10.04
CA ASP A 9 -35.90 10.63 10.69
C ASP A 9 -35.04 10.34 11.93
N PHE A 10 -34.45 11.38 12.54
CA PHE A 10 -33.52 11.22 13.67
C PHE A 10 -34.13 10.47 14.87
N GLU A 11 -35.33 10.86 15.30
CA GLU A 11 -35.97 10.28 16.49
C GLU A 11 -36.23 8.79 16.36
N SER A 12 -36.65 8.30 15.18
CA SER A 12 -36.86 6.87 14.95
C SER A 12 -35.54 6.11 14.84
N ARG A 13 -34.51 6.70 14.19
CA ARG A 13 -33.22 6.02 13.99
C ARG A 13 -32.41 5.88 15.27
N ARG A 14 -32.58 6.79 16.25
CA ARG A 14 -31.83 6.75 17.51
C ARG A 14 -32.43 5.88 18.59
N GLU A 15 -33.64 5.33 18.41
CA GLU A 15 -34.35 4.57 19.46
C GLU A 15 -33.46 3.46 20.08
N HIS A 16 -32.75 2.72 19.24
CA HIS A 16 -31.84 1.64 19.64
C HIS A 16 -30.56 2.10 20.41
N LEU A 17 -30.37 3.41 20.60
CA LEU A 17 -29.28 4.01 21.36
C LEU A 17 -29.74 4.58 22.71
N ARG A 18 -31.05 4.68 22.93
CA ARG A 18 -31.64 5.45 24.04
C ARG A 18 -31.21 4.96 25.43
N GLU A 19 -30.94 3.67 25.56
CA GLU A 19 -30.58 3.03 26.84
C GLU A 19 -29.06 3.00 27.09
N LEU A 20 -28.24 3.44 26.13
CA LEU A 20 -26.79 3.48 26.30
C LEU A 20 -26.40 4.70 27.14
N SER A 21 -25.53 4.49 28.12
CA SER A 21 -24.78 5.57 28.76
C SER A 21 -23.81 6.22 27.77
N ASP A 22 -23.33 7.42 28.09
CA ASP A 22 -22.36 8.14 27.26
C ASP A 22 -21.09 7.31 27.01
N ASP A 23 -20.59 6.60 28.03
CA ASP A 23 -19.42 5.72 27.91
C ASP A 23 -19.69 4.55 26.97
N GLN A 24 -20.87 3.92 27.07
CA GLN A 24 -21.27 2.82 26.17
C GLN A 24 -21.48 3.31 24.73
N LEU A 25 -22.04 4.52 24.56
CA LEU A 25 -22.23 5.13 23.25
C LEU A 25 -20.89 5.46 22.60
N HIS A 26 -19.94 5.99 23.37
CA HIS A 26 -18.58 6.28 22.92
C HIS A 26 -17.82 5.00 22.56
N ALA A 27 -17.89 3.96 23.40
CA ALA A 27 -17.28 2.66 23.12
C ALA A 27 -17.84 2.06 21.83
N ARG A 28 -19.17 2.05 21.67
CA ARG A 28 -19.83 1.56 20.46
C ARG A 28 -19.41 2.33 19.21
N PHE A 29 -19.25 3.64 19.30
CA PHE A 29 -18.75 4.45 18.19
C PHE A 29 -17.37 3.96 17.73
N TRP A 30 -16.43 3.80 18.66
CA TRP A 30 -15.08 3.33 18.33
C TRP A 30 -15.04 1.88 17.86
N ASP A 31 -15.88 1.01 18.40
CA ASP A 31 -16.00 -0.37 17.91
C ASP A 31 -16.45 -0.41 16.45
N LEU A 32 -17.42 0.43 16.07
CA LEU A 32 -17.85 0.56 14.68
C LEU A 32 -16.76 1.16 13.80
N VAL A 33 -16.04 2.18 14.27
CA VAL A 33 -14.89 2.76 13.55
C VAL A 33 -13.82 1.69 13.30
N HIS A 34 -13.47 0.90 14.32
CA HIS A 34 -12.52 -0.20 14.19
C HIS A 34 -12.97 -1.24 13.15
N GLN A 35 -14.24 -1.63 13.17
CA GLN A 35 -14.79 -2.56 12.19
C GLN A 35 -14.71 -2.01 10.75
N ILE A 36 -14.95 -0.70 10.57
CA ILE A 36 -14.85 -0.04 9.25
C ILE A 36 -13.40 -0.02 8.75
N VAL A 37 -12.43 0.28 9.62
CA VAL A 37 -11.01 0.43 9.19
C VAL A 37 -10.26 -0.89 9.12
N ALA A 38 -10.70 -1.93 9.84
CA ALA A 38 -10.05 -3.24 9.86
C ALA A 38 -9.78 -3.84 8.46
N PRO A 39 -10.77 -3.90 7.52
CA PRO A 39 -10.50 -4.41 6.18
C PRO A 39 -9.50 -3.55 5.39
N LEU A 40 -9.50 -2.22 5.60
CA LEU A 40 -8.56 -1.31 4.93
C LEU A 40 -7.11 -1.56 5.40
N ILE A 41 -6.93 -1.83 6.69
CA ILE A 41 -5.63 -2.17 7.27
C ILE A 41 -5.14 -3.51 6.73
N GLU A 42 -6.04 -4.50 6.62
CA GLU A 42 -5.69 -5.82 6.09
C GLU A 42 -5.32 -5.77 4.60
N GLU A 43 -6.03 -4.97 3.81
CA GLU A 43 -5.67 -4.69 2.42
C GLU A 43 -4.25 -4.09 2.33
N ALA A 44 -3.95 -3.10 3.16
CA ALA A 44 -2.63 -2.47 3.22
C ALA A 44 -1.50 -3.41 3.67
N ARG A 45 -1.79 -4.47 4.43
CA ARG A 45 -0.79 -5.50 4.82
C ARG A 45 -0.49 -6.50 3.72
N THR A 46 -1.49 -6.80 2.90
CA THR A 46 -1.45 -7.90 1.92
C THR A 46 -1.13 -7.42 0.50
N HIS A 47 -1.21 -6.10 0.25
CA HIS A 47 -0.98 -5.51 -1.06
C HIS A 47 0.11 -4.43 -1.01
N THR A 48 0.72 -4.19 -2.16
CA THR A 48 1.64 -3.07 -2.38
C THR A 48 1.13 -2.18 -3.52
N THR A 49 1.78 -1.03 -3.71
CA THR A 49 1.51 -0.09 -4.80
C THR A 49 2.81 0.45 -5.37
N PRO A 50 2.80 0.99 -6.61
CA PRO A 50 4.00 1.61 -7.18
C PRO A 50 4.63 2.70 -6.30
N SER A 51 3.83 3.45 -5.53
CA SER A 51 4.38 4.47 -4.62
C SER A 51 5.07 3.85 -3.39
N ILE A 52 4.52 2.75 -2.85
CA ILE A 52 5.15 1.99 -1.76
C ILE A 52 6.50 1.43 -2.23
N GLU A 53 6.53 0.79 -3.40
CA GLU A 53 7.77 0.22 -3.96
C GLU A 53 8.83 1.30 -4.23
N ARG A 54 8.45 2.45 -4.80
CA ARG A 54 9.37 3.59 -4.93
C ARG A 54 9.90 4.06 -3.58
N SER A 55 9.07 4.11 -2.55
CA SER A 55 9.49 4.54 -1.21
C SER A 55 10.49 3.57 -0.58
N VAL A 56 10.39 2.27 -0.88
CA VAL A 56 11.40 1.27 -0.48
C VAL A 56 12.73 1.55 -1.19
N LEU A 57 12.71 1.70 -2.51
CA LEU A 57 13.92 1.98 -3.31
C LEU A 57 14.61 3.30 -2.92
N LEU A 58 13.85 4.34 -2.58
CA LEU A 58 14.38 5.60 -2.04
C LEU A 58 15.14 5.37 -0.73
N ARG A 59 14.60 4.54 0.19
CA ARG A 59 15.27 4.17 1.44
C ARG A 59 16.49 3.28 1.23
N MET A 60 16.58 2.60 0.09
CA MET A 60 17.78 1.86 -0.34
C MET A 60 18.85 2.76 -0.96
N GLY A 61 18.61 4.08 -1.05
CA GLY A 61 19.59 5.06 -1.52
C GLY A 61 19.52 5.39 -3.01
N LEU A 62 18.46 4.98 -3.71
CA LEU A 62 18.20 5.39 -5.10
C LEU A 62 17.50 6.76 -5.16
N SER A 63 17.70 7.47 -6.27
CA SER A 63 16.99 8.70 -6.56
C SER A 63 15.54 8.43 -6.98
N SER A 64 14.70 9.47 -6.95
CA SER A 64 13.30 9.37 -7.39
C SER A 64 13.15 8.99 -8.87
N ILE A 65 14.12 9.39 -9.71
CA ILE A 65 14.14 9.08 -11.14
C ILE A 65 14.47 7.60 -11.36
N GLU A 66 15.53 7.10 -10.71
CA GLU A 66 15.92 5.68 -10.75
C GLU A 66 14.80 4.79 -10.20
N ALA A 67 14.25 5.14 -9.03
CA ALA A 67 13.16 4.39 -8.40
C ALA A 67 11.91 4.32 -9.30
N LYS A 68 11.55 5.41 -9.99
CA LYS A 68 10.45 5.39 -10.96
C LYS A 68 10.76 4.45 -12.13
N GLY A 69 11.94 4.57 -12.73
CA GLY A 69 12.33 3.74 -13.88
C GLY A 69 12.30 2.25 -13.55
N LEU A 70 12.81 1.88 -12.37
CA LEU A 70 12.78 0.51 -11.88
C LEU A 70 11.35 0.03 -11.65
N VAL A 71 10.55 0.76 -10.89
CA VAL A 71 9.18 0.36 -10.56
C VAL A 71 8.32 0.21 -11.82
N ASP A 72 8.47 1.09 -12.81
CA ASP A 72 7.78 0.94 -14.09
C ASP A 72 8.21 -0.36 -14.81
N GLY A 73 9.51 -0.70 -14.74
CA GLY A 73 10.06 -1.95 -15.28
C GLY A 73 9.55 -3.21 -14.57
N PHE A 74 9.45 -3.20 -13.24
CA PHE A 74 8.86 -4.27 -12.43
C PHE A 74 7.35 -4.40 -12.67
N ALA A 75 6.63 -3.28 -12.77
CA ALA A 75 5.20 -3.24 -13.05
C ALA A 75 4.87 -3.86 -14.41
N ALA A 76 5.61 -3.51 -15.45
CA ALA A 76 5.45 -4.07 -16.79
C ALA A 76 5.66 -5.59 -16.85
N ARG A 77 6.33 -6.18 -15.84
CA ARG A 77 6.62 -7.61 -15.73
C ARG A 77 5.76 -8.34 -14.70
N GLY A 78 4.82 -7.64 -14.05
CA GLY A 78 3.96 -8.22 -13.01
C GLY A 78 4.70 -8.57 -11.71
N LEU A 79 5.89 -8.00 -11.47
CA LEU A 79 6.77 -8.38 -10.36
C LEU A 79 6.57 -7.54 -9.08
N LEU A 80 5.68 -6.55 -9.08
CA LEU A 80 5.51 -5.66 -7.92
C LEU A 80 5.10 -6.41 -6.65
N GLY A 81 4.27 -7.46 -6.77
CA GLY A 81 3.82 -8.26 -5.63
C GLY A 81 4.92 -9.01 -4.88
N HIS A 82 6.11 -9.12 -5.49
CA HIS A 82 7.27 -9.79 -4.91
C HIS A 82 8.22 -8.83 -4.17
N GLY A 83 7.95 -7.52 -4.24
CA GLY A 83 8.73 -6.48 -3.59
C GLY A 83 9.98 -6.11 -4.39
N THR A 84 10.00 -4.91 -4.97
CA THR A 84 11.11 -4.41 -5.79
C THR A 84 12.43 -4.31 -5.03
N GLY A 85 12.39 -3.91 -3.76
CA GLY A 85 13.57 -3.86 -2.91
C GLY A 85 14.15 -5.24 -2.59
N ARG A 86 13.28 -6.25 -2.41
CA ARG A 86 13.69 -7.64 -2.20
C ARG A 86 14.37 -8.19 -3.46
N LEU A 87 13.69 -8.11 -4.60
CA LEU A 87 14.21 -8.58 -5.88
C LEU A 87 15.54 -7.92 -6.26
N LEU A 88 15.67 -6.62 -5.98
CA LEU A 88 16.91 -5.89 -6.21
C LEU A 88 18.05 -6.38 -5.31
N LEU A 89 17.76 -6.67 -4.04
CA LEU A 89 18.74 -7.20 -3.09
C LEU A 89 19.19 -8.61 -3.47
N GLU A 90 18.23 -9.50 -3.78
CA GLU A 90 18.50 -10.87 -4.21
C GLU A 90 19.33 -10.90 -5.50
N LEU A 91 19.04 -10.01 -6.46
CA LEU A 91 19.86 -9.87 -7.67
C LEU A 91 21.29 -9.43 -7.35
N ALA A 92 21.46 -8.46 -6.46
CA ALA A 92 22.78 -7.96 -6.06
C ALA A 92 23.62 -9.08 -5.44
N GLU A 93 23.02 -9.88 -4.55
CA GLU A 93 23.65 -11.05 -3.94
C GLU A 93 24.01 -12.13 -4.97
N ALA A 94 23.07 -12.48 -5.86
CA ALA A 94 23.27 -13.49 -6.89
C ALA A 94 24.38 -13.14 -7.89
N LYS A 95 24.61 -11.83 -8.14
CA LYS A 95 25.66 -11.35 -9.03
C LYS A 95 26.96 -10.96 -8.30
N GLY A 96 26.96 -10.96 -6.97
CA GLY A 96 28.10 -10.50 -6.17
C GLY A 96 28.43 -9.03 -6.40
N ILE A 97 27.42 -8.19 -6.63
CA ILE A 97 27.54 -6.75 -6.87
C ILE A 97 26.78 -5.97 -5.80
N THR A 98 27.00 -4.65 -5.76
CA THR A 98 26.24 -3.78 -4.86
C THR A 98 24.81 -3.57 -5.34
N VAL A 99 23.90 -3.23 -4.42
CA VAL A 99 22.50 -2.85 -4.72
C VAL A 99 22.43 -1.73 -5.77
N ARG A 100 23.38 -0.79 -5.72
CA ARG A 100 23.44 0.33 -6.68
C ARG A 100 23.83 -0.14 -8.08
N GLU A 101 24.78 -1.05 -8.19
CA GLU A 101 25.17 -1.65 -9.47
C GLU A 101 24.06 -2.52 -10.05
N ALA A 102 23.35 -3.29 -9.21
CA ALA A 102 22.17 -4.05 -9.62
C ALA A 102 21.06 -3.12 -10.16
N ALA A 103 20.81 -2.00 -9.48
CA ALA A 103 19.83 -1.01 -9.89
C ALA A 103 20.18 -0.39 -11.24
N GLN A 104 21.44 0.01 -11.42
CA GLN A 104 21.92 0.55 -12.70
C GLN A 104 21.81 -0.50 -13.80
N ALA A 105 22.18 -1.76 -13.54
CA ALA A 105 22.10 -2.81 -14.53
C ALA A 105 20.65 -3.08 -14.99
N LEU A 106 19.68 -3.08 -14.08
CA LEU A 106 18.26 -3.18 -14.43
C LEU A 106 17.78 -1.97 -15.25
N LEU A 107 18.20 -0.76 -14.90
CA LEU A 107 17.89 0.46 -15.67
C LEU A 107 18.49 0.41 -17.09
N ASP A 108 19.65 -0.21 -17.25
CA ASP A 108 20.29 -0.47 -18.55
C ASP A 108 19.61 -1.61 -19.33
N GLY A 109 18.56 -2.24 -18.79
CA GLY A 109 17.85 -3.35 -19.42
C GLY A 109 18.49 -4.72 -19.23
N ARG A 110 19.46 -4.86 -18.32
CA ARG A 110 20.17 -6.14 -18.03
C ARG A 110 19.53 -6.87 -16.85
N TYR A 111 19.79 -8.18 -16.77
CA TYR A 111 19.42 -9.07 -15.65
C TYR A 111 17.93 -9.20 -15.32
N TRP A 112 17.01 -8.61 -16.08
CA TRP A 112 15.57 -8.78 -15.87
C TRP A 112 15.11 -10.25 -15.93
N GLN A 113 15.78 -11.08 -16.75
CA GLN A 113 15.50 -12.51 -16.85
C GLN A 113 16.01 -13.34 -15.66
N ASP A 114 16.88 -12.75 -14.84
CA ASP A 114 17.47 -13.41 -13.67
C ASP A 114 16.65 -13.11 -12.39
N LEU A 115 15.57 -12.33 -12.51
CA LEU A 115 14.66 -12.04 -11.41
C LEU A 115 13.62 -13.16 -11.30
N GLU A 116 13.63 -13.86 -10.18
CA GLU A 116 12.62 -14.87 -9.85
C GLU A 116 11.48 -14.23 -9.03
N PRO A 117 10.21 -14.51 -9.33
CA PRO A 117 9.08 -14.15 -8.46
C PRO A 117 9.11 -14.90 -7.12
#